data_AF-A0A2V9RZ62-F1
#
_entry.id   AF-A0A2V9RZ62-F1
#
_cell.length_a   1.000
_cell.length_b   1.000
_cell.length_c   1.000
_cell.angle_alpha   90.00
_cell.angle_beta   90.00
_cell.angle_gamma   90.00
#
_symmetry.space_group_name_H-M   'P 1'
#
loop_
_entity.id
_entity.type
_entity.pdbx_description
1 polymer ?
#
loop_
_entity_poly.entity_id
_entity_poly.type
_entity_poly.pdbx_seq_one_letter_code
_entity_poly.pdbx_strand_id
1 'polypeptide(L)'
;MGEEPPADAGDELGPEAVRTKDEIIRYLKGSFVHLDQAIEAIGQKTVPVKSSPISPLKSAEATRLALVVESLVHAFDHYGQMVEYLRTNGVVPPASRP
;
A
#
# COMPACT_ATOMS: atom_id res chain seq x y z
N MET A 1 14.20 -3.19 7.02
CA MET A 1 14.45 -3.44 8.46
C MET A 1 14.72 -4.91 8.80
N GLY A 2 14.93 -5.82 7.82
CA GLY A 2 15.29 -7.23 8.13
C GLY A 2 14.16 -8.05 8.78
N GLU A 3 13.04 -7.41 9.09
CA GLU A 3 11.81 -8.03 9.57
C GLU A 3 11.15 -8.85 8.47
N GLU A 4 10.62 -10.01 8.84
CA GLU A 4 9.79 -10.79 7.94
C GLU A 4 8.43 -10.09 7.75
N PRO A 5 7.87 -10.13 6.54
CA PRO A 5 6.49 -9.68 6.32
C PRO A 5 5.51 -10.43 7.23
N PRO A 6 4.38 -9.81 7.60
CA PRO A 6 3.26 -10.52 8.22
C PRO A 6 2.88 -11.79 7.44
N ALA A 7 2.40 -12.83 8.13
CA ALA A 7 2.08 -14.12 7.51
C ALA A 7 0.93 -14.04 6.49
N ASP A 8 0.09 -13.02 6.62
CA ASP A 8 -1.00 -12.65 5.72
C ASP A 8 -0.59 -11.58 4.69
N ALA A 9 0.69 -11.20 4.62
CA ALA A 9 1.19 -10.33 3.58
C ALA A 9 1.30 -11.09 2.25
N GLY A 10 0.89 -10.44 1.15
CA GLY A 10 1.03 -10.99 -0.20
C GLY A 10 -0.25 -10.98 -1.03
N ASP A 11 -1.37 -10.50 -0.48
CA ASP A 11 -2.60 -10.18 -1.21
C ASP A 11 -3.05 -8.72 -0.97
N GLU A 12 -4.21 -8.35 -1.52
CA GLU A 12 -4.82 -7.02 -1.36
C GLU A 12 -5.94 -6.99 -0.30
N LEU A 13 -6.19 -8.10 0.41
CA LEU A 13 -7.31 -8.25 1.35
C LEU A 13 -6.95 -7.77 2.76
N GLY A 14 -5.68 -7.95 3.15
CA GLY A 14 -5.21 -7.69 4.51
C GLY A 14 -5.71 -8.73 5.52
N PRO A 15 -5.47 -8.50 6.83
CA PRO A 15 -5.73 -9.51 7.87
C PRO A 15 -7.21 -9.84 8.03
N GLU A 16 -7.56 -11.13 8.04
CA GLU A 16 -8.97 -11.59 8.19
C GLU A 16 -9.63 -11.10 9.50
N ALA A 17 -8.81 -10.82 10.52
CA ALA A 17 -9.24 -10.32 11.82
C ALA A 17 -9.68 -8.84 11.79
N VAL A 18 -9.30 -8.07 10.78
CA VAL A 18 -9.62 -6.64 10.65
C VAL A 18 -10.97 -6.50 9.93
N ARG A 19 -12.06 -6.24 10.67
CA ARG A 19 -13.44 -6.30 10.11
C ARG A 19 -14.27 -5.06 10.35
N THR A 20 -14.09 -4.40 11.48
CA THR A 20 -14.85 -3.18 11.80
C THR A 20 -14.22 -1.96 11.13
N LYS A 21 -15.03 -0.92 10.91
CA LYS A 21 -14.54 0.34 10.35
C LYS A 21 -13.36 0.90 11.15
N ASP A 22 -13.41 0.85 12.48
CA ASP A 22 -12.35 1.39 13.34
C ASP A 22 -11.07 0.57 13.26
N GLU A 23 -11.17 -0.76 13.16
CA GLU A 23 -10.01 -1.64 12.92
C GLU A 23 -9.40 -1.35 11.54
N ILE A 24 -10.21 -1.25 10.48
CA ILE A 24 -9.75 -0.96 9.13
C ILE A 24 -9.04 0.40 9.07
N ILE A 25 -9.63 1.44 9.65
CA ILE A 25 -9.02 2.78 9.66
C ILE A 25 -7.74 2.81 10.50
N ARG A 26 -7.69 2.08 11.62
CA ARG A 26 -6.46 1.96 12.42
C ARG A 26 -5.36 1.22 11.65
N TYR A 27 -5.71 0.11 10.99
CA TYR A 27 -4.78 -0.67 10.18
C TYR A 27 -4.23 0.16 9.02
N LEU A 28 -5.09 0.86 8.27
CA LEU A 28 -4.69 1.76 7.18
C LEU A 28 -3.75 2.88 7.65
N LYS A 29 -4.04 3.52 8.79
CA LYS A 29 -3.13 4.54 9.34
C LYS A 29 -1.79 3.94 9.76
N GLY A 30 -1.82 2.75 10.35
CA GLY A 30 -0.61 2.01 10.73
C GLY A 30 0.25 1.66 9.52
N SER A 31 -0.35 1.28 8.40
CA SER A 31 0.41 0.95 7.18
C SER A 31 1.13 2.17 6.60
N PHE A 32 0.54 3.38 6.67
CA PHE A 32 1.23 4.62 6.26
C PHE A 32 2.43 4.94 7.16
N VAL A 33 2.29 4.79 8.49
CA VAL A 33 3.41 4.98 9.42
C VAL A 33 4.52 3.96 9.13
N HIS A 34 4.17 2.71 8.87
CA HIS A 34 5.15 1.67 8.56
C HIS A 34 5.88 1.94 7.23
N LEU A 35 5.15 2.39 6.19
CA LEU A 35 5.76 2.78 4.92
C LEU A 35 6.71 3.97 5.08
N ASP A 36 6.33 4.98 5.86
CA ASP A 36 7.18 6.15 6.15
C ASP A 36 8.49 5.73 6.82
N GLN A 37 8.41 4.91 7.87
CA GLN A 37 9.59 4.32 8.54
C GLN A 37 10.45 3.49 7.59
N ALA A 38 9.83 2.71 6.69
CA ALA A 38 10.55 1.91 5.70
C ALA A 38 11.28 2.80 4.68
N ILE A 39 10.69 3.93 4.28
CA ILE A 39 11.30 4.93 3.40
C ILE A 39 12.48 5.60 4.09
N GLU A 40 12.35 5.99 5.37
CA GLU A 40 13.46 6.55 6.15
C GLU A 40 14.62 5.55 6.29
N ALA A 41 14.31 4.27 6.48
CA ALA A 41 15.28 3.20 6.65
C ALA A 41 15.75 2.54 5.34
N ILE A 42 15.40 3.08 4.16
CA ILE A 42 15.55 2.37 2.88
C ILE A 42 17.00 2.06 2.50
N GLY A 43 17.96 2.89 2.94
CA GLY A 43 19.38 2.73 2.64
C GLY A 43 19.70 2.82 1.14
N GLN A 44 20.52 1.90 0.63
CA GLN A 44 20.95 1.91 -0.78
C GLN A 44 19.79 1.62 -1.74
N LYS A 45 19.41 2.64 -2.52
CA LYS A 45 18.20 2.69 -3.34
C LYS A 45 18.14 1.66 -4.47
N THR A 46 19.28 1.32 -5.06
CA THR A 46 19.40 0.47 -6.26
C THR A 46 19.60 -1.01 -5.93
N VAL A 47 19.61 -1.40 -4.65
CA VAL A 47 19.76 -2.80 -4.24
C VAL A 47 18.54 -3.59 -4.75
N PRO A 48 18.77 -4.67 -5.55
CA PRO A 48 17.70 -5.57 -5.95
C PRO A 48 17.09 -6.28 -4.74
N VAL A 49 15.79 -6.50 -4.78
CA VAL A 49 15.00 -7.16 -3.74
C VAL A 49 14.00 -8.11 -4.37
N LYS A 50 13.57 -9.12 -3.62
CA LYS A 50 12.48 -9.98 -4.06
C LYS A 50 11.17 -9.21 -3.97
N SER A 51 10.46 -9.09 -5.10
CA SER A 51 9.11 -8.55 -5.13
C SER A 51 8.08 -9.57 -4.60
N SER A 52 6.92 -9.05 -4.17
CA SER A 52 5.74 -9.86 -3.83
C SER A 52 5.19 -10.58 -5.09
N PRO A 53 4.55 -11.76 -4.97
CA PRO A 53 3.92 -12.43 -6.12
C PRO A 53 2.88 -11.58 -6.88
N ILE A 54 2.26 -10.61 -6.20
CA ILE A 54 1.26 -9.69 -6.79
C ILE A 54 1.88 -8.42 -7.39
N SER A 55 3.17 -8.18 -7.16
CA SER A 55 3.83 -6.99 -7.70
C SER A 55 3.95 -7.13 -9.23
N PRO A 56 3.61 -6.09 -10.01
CA PRO A 56 3.84 -6.09 -11.46
C PRO A 56 5.34 -6.03 -11.81
N LEU A 57 6.20 -5.64 -10.87
CA LEU A 57 7.65 -5.65 -11.07
C LEU A 57 8.20 -7.07 -11.01
N LYS A 58 8.87 -7.49 -12.08
CA LYS A 58 9.61 -8.75 -12.11
C LYS A 58 10.78 -8.68 -11.13
N SER A 59 11.18 -9.80 -10.53
CA SER A 59 12.20 -9.81 -9.47
C SER A 59 13.57 -9.26 -9.91
N ALA A 60 13.89 -9.25 -11.22
CA ALA A 60 15.11 -8.65 -11.74
C ALA A 60 15.07 -7.11 -11.80
N GLU A 61 13.87 -6.51 -11.74
CA GLU A 61 13.62 -5.07 -11.88
C GLU A 61 13.24 -4.41 -10.54
N ALA A 62 12.84 -5.22 -9.55
CA ALA A 62 12.48 -4.75 -8.22
C ALA A 62 13.72 -4.31 -7.42
N THR A 63 13.95 -3.01 -7.35
CA THR A 63 14.90 -2.39 -6.41
C THR A 63 14.16 -1.83 -5.20
N ARG A 64 14.88 -1.52 -4.11
CA ARG A 64 14.27 -0.87 -2.93
C ARG A 64 13.51 0.39 -3.30
N LEU A 65 14.09 1.26 -4.13
CA LEU A 65 13.42 2.47 -4.58
C LEU A 65 12.23 2.16 -5.49
N ALA A 66 12.34 1.16 -6.37
CA ALA A 66 11.23 0.77 -7.24
C ALA A 66 10.02 0.31 -6.43
N LEU A 67 10.20 -0.45 -5.35
CA LEU A 67 9.09 -0.86 -4.47
C LEU A 67 8.43 0.31 -3.73
N VAL A 68 9.19 1.35 -3.36
CA VAL A 68 8.61 2.58 -2.79
C VAL A 68 7.74 3.29 -3.82
N VAL A 69 8.26 3.46 -5.04
CA VAL A 69 7.49 4.09 -6.13
C VAL A 69 6.25 3.27 -6.46
N GLU A 70 6.37 1.94 -6.53
CA GLU A 70 5.25 1.02 -6.71
C GLU A 70 4.18 1.21 -5.63
N SER A 71 4.58 1.28 -4.36
CA SER A 71 3.64 1.50 -3.25
C SER A 71 2.83 2.79 -3.39
N LEU A 72 3.47 3.87 -3.87
CA LEU A 72 2.79 5.16 -4.10
C LEU A 72 1.83 5.12 -5.29
N VAL A 73 2.24 4.49 -6.39
CA VAL A 73 1.41 4.35 -7.60
C VAL A 73 0.22 3.43 -7.33
N HIS A 74 0.43 2.33 -6.63
CA HIS A 74 -0.62 1.38 -6.24
C HIS A 74 -1.67 2.05 -5.33
N ALA A 75 -1.23 2.84 -4.35
CA ALA A 75 -2.14 3.63 -3.52
C ALA A 75 -2.96 4.64 -4.35
N PHE A 76 -2.37 5.24 -5.39
CA PHE A 76 -3.09 6.15 -6.29
C PHE A 76 -4.16 5.43 -7.12
N ASP A 77 -3.88 4.21 -7.60
CA ASP A 77 -4.85 3.39 -8.33
C ASP A 77 -6.07 3.07 -7.45
N HIS A 78 -5.85 2.56 -6.24
CA HIS A 78 -6.92 2.27 -5.29
C HIS A 78 -7.69 3.53 -4.86
N TYR A 79 -7.01 4.67 -4.72
CA TYR A 79 -7.71 5.94 -4.47
C TYR A 79 -8.69 6.28 -5.61
N GLY A 80 -8.29 6.06 -6.86
CA GLY A 80 -9.19 6.20 -8.02
C GLY A 80 -10.41 5.29 -7.93
N GLN A 81 -10.23 4.02 -7.58
CA GLN A 81 -11.32 3.06 -7.37
C GLN A 81 -12.27 3.52 -6.24
N MET A 82 -11.72 4.00 -5.12
CA MET A 82 -12.52 4.54 -4.00
C MET A 82 -13.35 5.75 -4.42
N VAL A 83 -12.80 6.64 -5.27
CA VAL A 83 -13.53 7.79 -5.79
C VAL A 83 -14.76 7.33 -6.60
N GLU A 84 -14.63 6.29 -7.42
CA GLU A 84 -15.76 5.71 -8.16
C GLU A 84 -16.80 5.08 -7.22
N TYR A 85 -16.37 4.40 -6.15
CA TYR A 85 -17.28 3.90 -5.12
C TYR A 85 -18.04 5.01 -4.39
N LEU A 86 -17.39 6.13 -4.08
CA LEU A 86 -18.07 7.27 -3.47
C LEU A 86 -19.16 7.81 -4.41
N ARG A 87 -18.82 8.03 -5.70
CA ARG A 87 -19.77 8.55 -6.69
C ARG A 87 -20.96 7.62 -6.91
N THR A 88 -20.71 6.33 -7.08
CA THR A 88 -21.77 5.33 -7.28
C THR A 88 -22.67 5.18 -6.05
N ASN A 89 -22.20 5.56 -4.86
CA ASN A 89 -22.98 5.61 -3.63
C ASN A 89 -23.54 7.02 -3.30
N GLY A 90 -23.54 7.95 -4.25
CA GLY A 90 -24.12 9.28 -4.07
C GLY A 90 -23.34 10.20 -3.12
N VAL A 91 -22.09 9.87 -2.80
CA VAL A 91 -21.20 10.67 -1.96
C VAL A 91 -20.26 11.49 -2.84
N VAL A 92 -20.24 12.81 -2.68
CA VAL A 92 -19.28 13.67 -3.38
C VAL A 92 -17.87 13.42 -2.83
N PRO A 93 -16.91 12.97 -3.68
CA PRO A 93 -15.53 12.74 -3.26
C PRO A 93 -14.92 13.98 -2.61
N PRO A 94 -14.12 13.85 -1.53
CA PRO A 94 -13.59 14.99 -0.79
C PRO A 94 -12.88 16.04 -1.65
N ALA A 95 -12.04 15.60 -2.59
CA ALA A 95 -11.29 16.49 -3.50
C ALA A 95 -12.15 17.16 -4.58
N SER A 96 -13.43 16.79 -4.72
CA SER A 96 -14.38 17.38 -5.66
C SER A 96 -15.42 18.29 -4.98
N ARG A 97 -15.24 18.56 -3.67
CA ARG A 97 -16.11 19.48 -2.93
C ARG A 97 -15.71 20.94 -3.24
N PRO A 98 -16.68 21.88 -3.21
CA PRO A 98 -16.40 23.30 -3.39
C PRO A 98 -15.47 23.88 -2.32
#